data_AF-A0A1F8UHQ3-F1
#
_entry.id   AF-A0A1F8UHQ3-F1
#
_cell.length_a   1.000
_cell.length_b   1.000
_cell.length_c   1.000
_cell.angle_alpha   90.00
_cell.angle_beta   90.00
_cell.angle_gamma   90.00
#
_symmetry.space_group_name_H-M   'P 1'
#
loop_
_entity.id
_entity.type
_entity.pdbx_description
1 polymer ?
#
loop_
_entity_poly.entity_id
_entity_poly.type
_entity_poly.pdbx_seq_one_letter_code
_entity_poly.pdbx_strand_id
1 'polypeptide(L)'
;MKIKNGKLKYKRYNKKGFTLLELLAVLVILAALATIAIPIFTNKSEISKQIAHNENVRLLQQQGNAYLLSVDSVPPETTNITQLMVDNGFIKEIPTNPLTSGPQAGAYIVTVGPVGNASVNKTVVEVTGIASGGGGGGESPPVTIAEGAYIQFGNYTAENSETSVITTEPIIWRVIKKQEIDATKEGEELLLLADRIITMKPYDAKEPGNTGGDGFRDDYGSNYWGNSNIREWLNSNEATVAWTTQAPNAANVWFHAPSGGAVNTYDTEAGFLTNLTAEERAQIVDVTHRTIVYNALDGHDGGDAAHGYNSTGVDESVSVAPGNNYNTAWYKNTIDTVFISSLGELADYVDGVLVHPSTETDYQIAYTTQQARDQSNYVGDPANDSTALYYWTRDADPAFSCSIRYVSSGGAVNSSGNGTHYGDVGVRPALYLSSSSMTLGAESGATPATAYTITSFN
;
A
#
# COMPACT_ATOMS: atom_id res chain seq x y z
N MET A 1 -84.69 34.75 67.04
CA MET A 1 -83.70 34.07 66.17
C MET A 1 -83.56 34.86 64.87
N LYS A 2 -82.42 35.52 64.63
CA LYS A 2 -82.01 36.10 63.34
C LYS A 2 -80.48 36.11 63.29
N ILE A 3 -79.90 35.19 62.51
CA ILE A 3 -78.47 35.15 62.19
C ILE A 3 -78.24 36.14 61.04
N LYS A 4 -77.26 37.04 61.14
CA LYS A 4 -76.80 37.89 60.03
C LYS A 4 -75.31 37.68 59.76
N ASN A 5 -75.07 37.01 58.64
CA ASN A 5 -73.89 36.84 57.78
C ASN A 5 -72.62 37.64 58.12
N GLY A 6 -71.56 36.93 58.51
CA GLY A 6 -70.19 37.40 58.41
C GLY A 6 -69.69 37.33 56.96
N LYS A 7 -69.23 38.46 56.42
CA LYS A 7 -68.61 38.53 55.09
C LYS A 7 -67.14 38.10 55.18
N LEU A 8 -66.78 36.97 54.57
CA LEU A 8 -65.40 36.57 54.30
C LEU A 8 -64.78 37.48 53.22
N LYS A 9 -63.70 38.19 53.56
CA LYS A 9 -62.91 38.99 52.60
C LYS A 9 -61.96 38.08 51.83
N TYR A 10 -62.18 37.89 50.54
CA TYR A 10 -61.19 37.27 49.64
C TYR A 10 -60.08 38.27 49.28
N LYS A 11 -58.82 37.90 49.56
CA LYS A 11 -57.62 38.64 49.17
C LYS A 11 -57.37 38.42 47.68
N ARG A 12 -57.64 39.43 46.83
CA ARG A 12 -57.22 39.43 45.41
C ARG A 12 -55.72 39.66 45.35
N TYR A 13 -54.96 38.69 44.87
CA TYR A 13 -53.55 38.88 44.53
C TYR A 13 -53.46 39.69 43.23
N ASN A 14 -52.89 40.89 43.30
CA ASN A 14 -52.55 41.69 42.13
C ASN A 14 -51.47 40.94 41.34
N LYS A 15 -51.81 40.37 40.18
CA LYS A 15 -50.80 39.93 39.21
C LYS A 15 -50.18 41.20 38.60
N LYS A 16 -49.04 41.63 39.12
CA LYS A 16 -48.25 42.71 38.49
C LYS A 16 -47.80 42.21 37.12
N GLY A 17 -48.21 42.88 36.05
CA GLY A 17 -47.68 42.63 34.70
C GLY A 17 -46.24 43.12 34.59
N PHE A 18 -45.45 42.49 33.73
CA PHE A 18 -44.06 42.86 33.45
C PHE A 18 -43.97 44.30 32.93
N THR A 19 -42.96 45.04 33.39
CA THR A 19 -42.67 46.41 32.92
C THR A 19 -41.76 46.39 31.69
N LEU A 20 -41.85 47.43 30.85
CA LEU A 20 -40.99 47.60 29.66
C LEU A 20 -39.50 47.57 30.00
N LEU A 21 -39.12 48.13 31.15
CA LEU A 21 -37.73 48.19 31.60
C LEU A 21 -37.17 46.80 31.97
N GLU A 22 -37.98 45.97 32.63
CA GLU A 22 -37.59 44.58 32.96
C GLU A 22 -37.38 43.77 31.68
N LEU A 23 -38.25 43.93 30.68
CA LEU A 23 -38.12 43.23 29.41
C LEU A 23 -36.88 43.69 28.62
N LEU A 24 -36.55 44.98 28.67
CA LEU A 24 -35.37 45.53 28.02
C LEU A 24 -34.07 45.05 28.68
N ALA A 25 -34.00 45.02 30.02
CA ALA A 25 -32.85 44.49 30.73
C ALA A 25 -32.59 43.00 30.41
N VAL A 26 -33.66 42.19 30.32
CA VAL A 26 -33.56 40.78 29.94
C VAL A 26 -33.04 40.62 28.51
N LEU A 27 -33.53 41.41 27.55
CA LEU A 27 -33.07 41.34 26.17
C LEU A 27 -31.58 41.71 26.02
N VAL A 28 -31.10 42.71 26.77
CA VAL A 28 -29.68 43.10 26.77
C VAL A 28 -28.80 41.98 27.32
N ILE A 29 -29.22 41.34 28.42
CA ILE A 29 -28.48 40.21 29.01
C ILE A 29 -28.46 39.01 28.05
N LEU A 30 -29.60 38.68 27.41
CA LEU A 30 -29.66 37.59 26.43
C LEU A 30 -28.80 37.88 25.20
N ALA A 31 -28.77 39.13 24.71
CA ALA A 31 -27.92 39.52 23.58
C ALA A 31 -26.42 39.42 23.93
N ALA A 32 -26.02 39.84 25.14
CA ALA A 32 -24.64 39.72 25.61
C ALA A 32 -24.20 38.25 25.75
N LEU A 33 -25.06 37.40 26.33
CA LEU A 33 -24.79 35.97 26.47
C LEU A 33 -24.72 35.26 25.12
N ALA A 34 -25.62 35.58 24.19
CA ALA A 34 -25.62 35.01 22.84
C ALA A 34 -24.33 35.34 22.07
N THR A 35 -23.80 36.56 22.23
CA THR A 35 -22.55 37.00 21.59
C THR A 35 -21.35 36.15 22.02
N ILE A 36 -21.31 35.68 23.27
CA ILE A 36 -20.23 34.83 23.79
C ILE A 36 -20.50 33.34 23.45
N ALA A 37 -21.75 32.90 23.58
CA ALA A 37 -22.10 31.48 23.46
C ALA A 37 -22.08 30.99 22.00
N ILE A 38 -22.63 31.76 21.05
CA ILE A 38 -22.78 31.31 19.66
C ILE A 38 -21.43 30.89 19.04
N PRO A 39 -20.34 31.68 19.12
CA PRO A 39 -19.04 31.29 18.55
C PRO A 39 -18.48 29.99 19.14
N ILE A 40 -18.67 29.77 20.45
CA ILE A 40 -18.20 28.56 21.14
C ILE A 40 -18.98 27.33 20.65
N PHE A 41 -20.30 27.44 20.54
CA PHE A 41 -21.16 26.35 20.07
C PHE A 41 -20.96 26.06 18.58
N THR A 42 -20.75 27.08 17.73
CA THR A 42 -20.44 26.87 16.31
C THR A 42 -19.13 26.13 16.12
N ASN A 43 -18.07 26.50 16.86
CA ASN A 43 -16.77 25.83 16.75
C ASN A 43 -16.82 24.36 17.21
N LYS A 44 -17.53 24.05 18.30
CA LYS A 44 -17.74 22.65 18.74
C LYS A 44 -18.57 21.84 17.75
N SER A 45 -19.53 22.49 17.09
CA SER A 45 -20.30 21.85 16.02
C SER A 45 -19.40 21.50 14.84
N GLU A 46 -18.50 22.38 14.42
CA GLU A 46 -17.55 22.09 13.33
C GLU A 46 -16.58 20.95 13.69
N ILE A 47 -16.02 20.95 14.90
CA ILE A 47 -15.19 19.84 15.42
C ILE A 47 -15.94 18.51 15.33
N SER A 48 -17.19 18.48 15.78
CA SER A 48 -18.00 17.24 15.79
C SER A 48 -18.29 16.76 14.37
N LYS A 49 -18.50 17.69 13.42
CA LYS A 49 -18.69 17.36 12.00
C LYS A 49 -17.40 16.80 11.38
N GLN A 50 -16.24 17.39 11.68
CA GLN A 50 -14.93 16.90 11.22
C GLN A 50 -14.63 15.49 11.76
N ILE A 51 -14.85 15.25 13.06
CA ILE A 51 -14.69 13.92 13.66
C ILE A 51 -15.65 12.91 13.00
N ALA A 52 -16.94 13.25 12.88
CA ALA A 52 -17.90 12.36 12.25
C ALA A 52 -17.58 12.12 10.76
N HIS A 53 -17.04 13.11 10.05
CA HIS A 53 -16.57 12.95 8.68
C HIS A 53 -15.41 11.95 8.60
N ASN A 54 -14.36 12.15 9.40
CA ASN A 54 -13.18 11.28 9.41
C ASN A 54 -13.55 9.83 9.76
N GLU A 55 -14.43 9.63 10.74
CA GLU A 55 -14.92 8.29 11.09
C GLU A 55 -15.76 7.66 9.97
N ASN A 56 -16.56 8.44 9.24
CA ASN A 56 -17.28 7.92 8.08
C ASN A 56 -16.33 7.52 6.94
N VAL A 57 -15.30 8.32 6.66
CA VAL A 57 -14.27 7.98 5.66
C VAL A 57 -13.57 6.68 6.04
N ARG A 58 -13.11 6.57 7.30
CA ARG A 58 -12.48 5.36 7.85
C ARG A 58 -13.37 4.13 7.74
N LEU A 59 -14.61 4.25 8.19
CA LEU A 59 -15.58 3.17 8.13
C LEU A 59 -15.82 2.71 6.68
N LEU A 60 -16.05 3.66 5.76
CA LEU A 60 -16.34 3.34 4.37
C LEU A 60 -15.14 2.69 3.67
N GLN A 61 -13.93 3.17 3.93
CA GLN A 61 -12.70 2.58 3.41
C GLN A 61 -12.52 1.14 3.92
N GLN A 62 -12.66 0.91 5.22
CA GLN A 62 -12.53 -0.42 5.83
C GLN A 62 -13.60 -1.39 5.33
N GLN A 63 -14.86 -0.97 5.30
CA GLN A 63 -15.96 -1.82 4.82
C GLN A 63 -15.88 -2.05 3.30
N GLY A 64 -15.38 -1.07 2.55
CA GLY A 64 -15.12 -1.19 1.12
C GLY A 64 -14.04 -2.22 0.84
N ASN A 65 -12.91 -2.14 1.56
CA ASN A 65 -11.85 -3.15 1.48
C ASN A 65 -12.37 -4.54 1.85
N ALA A 66 -13.12 -4.67 2.96
CA ALA A 66 -13.72 -5.94 3.35
C ALA A 66 -14.67 -6.50 2.28
N TYR A 67 -15.46 -5.64 1.64
CA TYR A 67 -16.32 -6.01 0.52
C TYR A 67 -15.48 -6.53 -0.67
N LEU A 68 -14.43 -5.81 -1.05
CA LEU A 68 -13.57 -6.18 -2.17
C LEU A 68 -12.78 -7.48 -1.93
N LEU A 69 -12.51 -7.82 -0.67
CA LEU A 69 -11.94 -9.11 -0.29
C LEU A 69 -12.96 -10.26 -0.27
N SER A 70 -14.25 -9.93 -0.17
CA SER A 70 -15.32 -10.95 -0.12
C SER A 70 -15.81 -11.37 -1.50
N VAL A 71 -15.55 -10.57 -2.53
CA VAL A 71 -15.98 -10.86 -3.89
C VAL A 71 -14.96 -11.79 -4.55
N ASP A 72 -15.46 -12.76 -5.32
CA ASP A 72 -14.62 -13.70 -6.07
C ASP A 72 -13.75 -12.97 -7.13
N SER A 73 -14.16 -11.76 -7.52
CA SER A 73 -13.50 -10.92 -8.51
C SER A 73 -13.58 -9.44 -8.11
N VAL A 74 -12.44 -8.80 -7.82
CA VAL A 74 -12.37 -7.35 -7.61
C VAL A 74 -12.82 -6.63 -8.89
N PRO A 75 -13.90 -5.81 -8.88
CA PRO A 75 -14.42 -5.14 -10.08
C PRO A 75 -13.39 -4.19 -10.71
N PRO A 76 -13.53 -3.79 -12.00
CA PRO A 76 -12.61 -2.86 -12.65
C PRO A 76 -12.42 -1.56 -11.86
N GLU A 77 -11.27 -0.92 -12.03
CA GLU A 77 -10.98 0.39 -11.41
C GLU A 77 -12.11 1.39 -11.74
N THR A 78 -12.36 2.32 -10.82
CA THR A 78 -13.42 3.35 -10.87
C THR A 78 -14.85 2.81 -10.76
N THR A 79 -15.05 1.48 -10.69
CA THR A 79 -16.38 0.91 -10.46
C THR A 79 -16.93 1.40 -9.14
N ASN A 80 -18.11 2.04 -9.16
CA ASN A 80 -18.79 2.48 -7.95
C ASN A 80 -19.40 1.28 -7.21
N ILE A 81 -18.89 1.01 -6.02
CA ILE A 81 -19.28 -0.10 -5.14
C ILE A 81 -20.15 0.35 -3.97
N THR A 82 -20.45 1.65 -3.84
CA THR A 82 -21.14 2.22 -2.68
C THR A 82 -22.46 1.50 -2.37
N GLN A 83 -23.29 1.26 -3.38
CA GLN A 83 -24.57 0.57 -3.19
C GLN A 83 -24.38 -0.94 -2.98
N LEU A 84 -23.38 -1.54 -3.63
CA LEU A 84 -23.06 -2.96 -3.48
C LEU A 84 -22.66 -3.28 -2.04
N MET A 85 -21.95 -2.37 -1.36
CA MET A 85 -21.62 -2.51 0.07
C MET A 85 -22.87 -2.53 0.96
N VAL A 86 -23.92 -1.78 0.61
CA VAL A 86 -25.22 -1.81 1.32
C VAL A 86 -25.93 -3.12 1.04
N ASP A 87 -26.05 -3.49 -0.24
CA ASP A 87 -26.82 -4.65 -0.69
C ASP A 87 -26.23 -5.97 -0.17
N ASN A 88 -24.90 -6.03 0.01
CA ASN A 88 -24.18 -7.18 0.57
C ASN A 88 -23.95 -7.09 2.09
N GLY A 89 -24.48 -6.06 2.77
CA GLY A 89 -24.51 -5.99 4.23
C GLY A 89 -23.21 -5.56 4.91
N PHE A 90 -22.25 -5.00 4.18
CA PHE A 90 -21.01 -4.41 4.73
C PHE A 90 -21.29 -3.07 5.43
N ILE A 91 -22.28 -2.34 4.94
CA ILE A 91 -22.83 -1.15 5.61
C ILE A 91 -24.35 -1.21 5.64
N LYS A 92 -24.98 -0.62 6.65
CA LYS A 92 -26.46 -0.60 6.76
C LYS A 92 -27.10 0.42 5.82
N GLU A 93 -26.47 1.57 5.68
CA GLU A 93 -26.88 2.68 4.82
C GLU A 93 -25.65 3.52 4.49
N ILE A 94 -25.73 4.31 3.41
CA ILE A 94 -24.67 5.24 3.04
C ILE A 94 -24.72 6.43 4.02
N PRO A 95 -23.65 6.71 4.79
CA PRO A 95 -23.65 7.82 5.73
C PRO A 95 -23.86 9.17 5.03
N THR A 96 -24.55 10.10 5.69
CA THR A 96 -24.63 11.47 5.20
C THR A 96 -23.40 12.25 5.62
N ASN A 97 -22.73 12.91 4.68
CA ASN A 97 -21.56 13.72 4.97
C ASN A 97 -21.95 14.98 5.79
N PRO A 98 -21.40 15.16 7.01
CA PRO A 98 -21.71 16.32 7.85
C PRO A 98 -21.03 17.61 7.36
N LEU A 99 -20.02 17.53 6.49
CA LEU A 99 -19.37 18.68 5.87
C LEU A 99 -20.16 19.13 4.64
N THR A 100 -20.78 20.32 4.73
CA THR A 100 -21.67 20.86 3.69
C THR A 100 -21.02 21.93 2.82
N SER A 101 -19.77 22.30 3.10
CA SER A 101 -19.00 23.30 2.37
C SER A 101 -17.51 22.96 2.42
N GLY A 102 -16.74 23.46 1.44
CA GLY A 102 -15.30 23.17 1.30
C GLY A 102 -15.01 21.99 0.35
N PRO A 103 -13.73 21.60 0.19
CA PRO A 103 -13.32 20.57 -0.77
C PRO A 103 -13.95 19.20 -0.50
N GLN A 104 -14.21 18.88 0.76
CA GLN A 104 -14.77 17.60 1.20
C GLN A 104 -16.30 17.59 1.31
N ALA A 105 -17.01 18.56 0.71
CA ALA A 105 -18.47 18.55 0.70
C ALA A 105 -19.06 17.52 -0.28
N GLY A 106 -20.33 17.14 -0.05
CA GLY A 106 -21.08 16.24 -0.94
C GLY A 106 -21.12 14.78 -0.46
N ALA A 107 -21.81 13.94 -1.23
CA ALA A 107 -22.01 12.53 -0.88
C ALA A 107 -20.72 11.71 -0.92
N TYR A 108 -20.62 10.72 -0.03
CA TYR A 108 -19.59 9.70 -0.12
C TYR A 108 -19.88 8.77 -1.29
N ILE A 109 -18.84 8.50 -2.06
CA ILE A 109 -18.82 7.51 -3.13
C ILE A 109 -17.59 6.65 -2.86
N VAL A 110 -17.81 5.35 -2.80
CA VAL A 110 -16.75 4.35 -2.72
C VAL A 110 -16.61 3.71 -4.10
N THR A 111 -15.42 3.80 -4.67
CA THR A 111 -15.05 3.16 -5.94
C THR A 111 -13.97 2.12 -5.71
N VAL A 112 -13.78 1.23 -6.68
CA VAL A 112 -12.55 0.43 -6.75
C VAL A 112 -11.40 1.35 -7.16
N GLY A 113 -10.39 1.38 -6.31
CA GLY A 113 -9.15 2.11 -6.51
C GLY A 113 -8.23 1.45 -7.55
N PRO A 114 -7.16 2.17 -7.91
CA PRO A 114 -6.19 1.82 -8.96
C PRO A 114 -5.45 0.51 -8.69
N VAL A 115 -5.36 0.13 -7.42
CA VAL A 115 -4.76 -1.12 -6.95
C VAL A 115 -5.83 -2.01 -6.31
N GLY A 116 -7.06 -2.02 -6.83
CA GLY A 116 -8.10 -2.96 -6.38
C GLY A 116 -8.55 -2.84 -4.91
N ASN A 117 -8.06 -1.83 -4.18
CA ASN A 117 -8.52 -1.38 -2.87
C ASN A 117 -9.83 -0.59 -3.01
N ALA A 118 -10.52 -0.33 -1.91
CA ALA A 118 -11.57 0.68 -1.90
C ALA A 118 -10.91 2.07 -1.99
N SER A 119 -11.57 3.01 -2.64
CA SER A 119 -11.20 4.42 -2.61
C SER A 119 -12.46 5.21 -2.32
N VAL A 120 -12.39 6.02 -1.26
CA VAL A 120 -13.46 6.95 -0.89
C VAL A 120 -13.16 8.28 -1.55
N ASN A 121 -14.14 8.90 -2.22
CA ASN A 121 -13.99 10.20 -2.88
C ASN A 121 -13.76 11.41 -1.93
N LYS A 122 -13.37 11.15 -0.68
CA LYS A 122 -13.15 12.10 0.42
C LYS A 122 -11.98 11.60 1.26
N THR A 123 -11.14 12.53 1.71
CA THR A 123 -10.05 12.27 2.64
C THR A 123 -10.42 12.72 4.04
N VAL A 124 -9.73 12.19 5.05
CA VAL A 124 -9.77 12.76 6.40
C VAL A 124 -9.28 14.22 6.40
N VAL A 125 -9.75 15.00 7.37
CA VAL A 125 -9.37 16.40 7.58
C VAL A 125 -8.82 16.62 8.98
N GLU A 126 -7.90 17.57 9.14
CA GLU A 126 -7.43 18.01 10.46
C GLU A 126 -8.62 18.51 11.33
N VAL A 127 -8.67 18.06 12.58
CA VAL A 127 -9.71 18.49 13.54
C VAL A 127 -9.30 19.79 14.22
N THR A 128 -9.79 20.91 13.69
CA THR A 128 -9.42 22.26 14.17
C THR A 128 -10.05 22.59 15.53
N GLY A 129 -9.27 23.07 16.50
CA GLY A 129 -9.81 23.67 17.75
C GLY A 129 -9.80 22.78 19.00
N ILE A 130 -9.15 21.61 18.94
CA ILE A 130 -8.73 20.86 20.12
C ILE A 130 -7.30 21.31 20.43
N ALA A 131 -7.09 22.02 21.55
CA ALA A 131 -5.73 22.19 22.06
C ALA A 131 -5.22 20.80 22.44
N SER A 132 -4.21 20.32 21.72
CA SER A 132 -3.52 19.04 21.91
C SER A 132 -3.21 18.82 23.41
N GLY A 133 -4.11 18.12 24.08
CA GLY A 133 -3.91 17.59 25.42
C GLY A 133 -3.48 16.14 25.27
N GLY A 134 -2.16 15.91 25.39
CA GLY A 134 -1.45 14.64 25.49
C GLY A 134 -2.25 13.35 25.24
N GLY A 135 -2.06 12.78 24.05
CA GLY A 135 -2.47 11.42 23.70
C GLY A 135 -3.26 11.37 22.39
N GLY A 136 -2.55 11.24 21.25
CA GLY A 136 -3.14 11.01 19.92
C GLY A 136 -2.54 11.97 18.88
N GLY A 137 -1.72 11.42 17.98
CA GLY A 137 -1.02 12.13 16.92
C GLY A 137 -1.98 13.00 16.10
N GLY A 138 -1.75 14.31 16.15
CA GLY A 138 -2.18 15.15 15.04
C GLY A 138 -1.18 14.87 13.93
N GLU A 139 -1.61 14.15 12.90
CA GLU A 139 -0.83 13.94 11.68
C GLU A 139 -0.33 15.32 11.22
N SER A 140 0.98 15.44 11.04
CA SER A 140 1.57 16.65 10.45
C SER A 140 1.03 16.80 9.04
N PRO A 141 0.95 18.01 8.45
CA PRO A 141 0.55 18.12 7.06
C PRO A 141 1.43 17.21 6.19
N PRO A 142 0.87 16.46 5.21
CA PRO A 142 1.61 15.47 4.45
C PRO A 142 2.84 16.10 3.81
N VAL A 143 3.99 15.43 3.90
CA VAL A 143 5.21 15.99 3.31
C VAL A 143 5.11 15.91 1.79
N THR A 144 5.37 17.04 1.12
CA THR A 144 5.37 17.07 -0.33
C THR A 144 6.70 16.53 -0.87
N ILE A 145 6.70 15.25 -1.25
CA ILE A 145 7.80 14.63 -2.00
C ILE A 145 7.41 14.59 -3.50
N ALA A 146 8.37 14.82 -4.38
CA ALA A 146 8.16 14.73 -5.83
C ALA A 146 8.29 13.28 -6.31
N GLU A 147 7.52 12.91 -7.34
CA GLU A 147 7.83 11.71 -8.13
C GLU A 147 9.23 11.86 -8.73
N GLY A 148 10.00 10.77 -8.74
CA GLY A 148 11.42 10.80 -9.06
C GLY A 148 12.29 11.44 -7.99
N ALA A 149 11.87 11.50 -6.73
CA ALA A 149 12.76 11.77 -5.61
C ALA A 149 13.31 10.46 -5.00
N TYR A 150 14.42 10.57 -4.29
CA TYR A 150 14.99 9.50 -3.47
C TYR A 150 14.62 9.67 -2.01
N ILE A 151 14.30 8.57 -1.34
CA ILE A 151 13.99 8.51 0.09
C ILE A 151 14.64 7.29 0.72
N GLN A 152 15.13 7.45 1.94
CA GLN A 152 15.62 6.36 2.78
C GLN A 152 14.51 5.89 3.70
N PHE A 153 14.19 4.60 3.68
CA PHE A 153 13.17 4.01 4.54
C PHE A 153 13.54 2.56 4.85
N GLY A 154 13.58 2.20 6.13
CA GLY A 154 13.98 0.86 6.55
C GLY A 154 15.46 0.53 6.31
N ASN A 155 15.85 -0.63 6.81
CA ASN A 155 17.17 -1.22 6.59
C ASN A 155 17.05 -2.60 5.95
N TYR A 156 18.18 -3.11 5.48
CA TYR A 156 18.34 -4.47 5.02
C TYR A 156 19.55 -5.10 5.71
N THR A 157 19.35 -6.26 6.33
CA THR A 157 20.41 -7.03 6.98
C THR A 157 20.83 -8.19 6.08
N ALA A 158 22.12 -8.29 5.81
CA ALA A 158 22.73 -9.33 4.98
C ALA A 158 23.89 -10.00 5.72
N GLU A 159 23.93 -11.32 5.70
CA GLU A 159 25.11 -12.10 6.09
C GLU A 159 25.93 -12.40 4.84
N ASN A 160 27.21 -12.06 4.85
CA ASN A 160 28.11 -12.35 3.75
C ASN A 160 28.36 -13.87 3.63
N SER A 161 28.15 -14.43 2.45
CA SER A 161 28.19 -15.89 2.19
C SER A 161 29.58 -16.51 2.36
N GLU A 162 30.64 -15.72 2.21
CA GLU A 162 32.03 -16.19 2.31
C GLU A 162 32.63 -16.00 3.71
N THR A 163 32.24 -14.92 4.40
CA THR A 163 32.88 -14.47 5.65
C THR A 163 31.98 -14.58 6.88
N SER A 164 30.69 -14.83 6.70
CA SER A 164 29.65 -14.80 7.75
C SER A 164 29.56 -13.47 8.50
N VAL A 165 30.08 -12.38 7.91
CA VAL A 165 29.95 -11.03 8.47
C VAL A 165 28.54 -10.51 8.20
N ILE A 166 27.84 -10.10 9.25
CA ILE A 166 26.51 -9.50 9.16
C ILE A 166 26.64 -7.99 9.04
N THR A 167 25.98 -7.42 8.03
CA THR A 167 25.89 -5.97 7.79
C THR A 167 24.43 -5.55 7.72
N THR A 168 24.13 -4.34 8.20
CA THR A 168 22.78 -3.76 8.15
C THR A 168 22.88 -2.36 7.57
N GLU A 169 22.17 -2.12 6.47
CA GLU A 169 22.35 -0.92 5.67
C GLU A 169 20.99 -0.34 5.27
N PRO A 170 20.85 0.99 5.20
CA PRO A 170 19.59 1.60 4.81
C PRO A 170 19.18 1.25 3.38
N ILE A 171 17.87 1.07 3.17
CA ILE A 171 17.33 0.89 1.81
C ILE A 171 17.03 2.27 1.22
N ILE A 172 17.59 2.53 0.04
CA ILE A 172 17.28 3.71 -0.75
C ILE A 172 16.20 3.36 -1.75
N TRP A 173 15.15 4.17 -1.77
CA TRP A 173 13.98 4.01 -2.62
C TRP A 173 13.83 5.18 -3.56
N ARG A 174 13.20 4.91 -4.70
CA ARG A 174 12.70 5.88 -5.66
C ARG A 174 11.20 6.03 -5.47
N VAL A 175 10.71 7.26 -5.36
CA VAL A 175 9.28 7.55 -5.45
C VAL A 175 8.88 7.45 -6.91
N ILE A 176 8.26 6.34 -7.32
CA ILE A 176 7.89 6.11 -8.73
C ILE A 176 6.48 6.60 -9.04
N LYS A 177 5.61 6.68 -8.04
CA LYS A 177 4.25 7.19 -8.18
C LYS A 177 3.75 7.78 -6.87
N LYS A 178 2.87 8.77 -6.95
CA LYS A 178 2.02 9.20 -5.84
C LYS A 178 0.57 8.93 -6.16
N GLN A 179 -0.15 8.38 -5.20
CA GLN A 179 -1.54 8.02 -5.38
C GLN A 179 -2.24 7.86 -4.04
N GLU A 180 -3.50 8.28 -3.96
CA GLU A 180 -4.36 7.96 -2.82
C GLU A 180 -4.78 6.48 -2.91
N ILE A 181 -4.29 5.69 -1.95
CA ILE A 181 -4.57 4.28 -1.74
C ILE A 181 -5.33 4.07 -0.43
N ASP A 182 -5.04 4.87 0.59
CA ASP A 182 -5.74 4.80 1.86
C ASP A 182 -6.39 6.14 2.18
N ALA A 183 -7.66 6.30 1.78
CA ALA A 183 -8.43 7.51 2.05
C ALA A 183 -8.59 7.82 3.57
N THR A 184 -8.22 6.88 4.45
CA THR A 184 -8.17 7.13 5.90
C THR A 184 -6.98 7.96 6.35
N LYS A 185 -5.97 8.13 5.47
CA LYS A 185 -4.77 8.95 5.70
C LYS A 185 -4.88 10.23 4.88
N GLU A 186 -4.28 11.31 5.38
CA GLU A 186 -4.23 12.57 4.64
C GLU A 186 -3.13 12.52 3.57
N GLY A 187 -3.45 12.94 2.34
CA GLY A 187 -2.49 13.01 1.24
C GLY A 187 -2.41 11.74 0.39
N GLU A 188 -1.46 11.73 -0.53
CA GLU A 188 -1.20 10.59 -1.41
C GLU A 188 -0.11 9.70 -0.79
N GLU A 189 -0.29 8.38 -0.82
CA GLU A 189 0.78 7.43 -0.54
C GLU A 189 1.85 7.48 -1.62
N LEU A 190 3.08 7.20 -1.22
CA LEU A 190 4.24 7.12 -2.08
C LEU A 190 4.44 5.66 -2.50
N LEU A 191 4.30 5.34 -3.78
CA LEU A 191 4.78 4.08 -4.32
C LEU A 191 6.30 4.16 -4.43
N LEU A 192 6.96 3.36 -3.61
CA LEU A 192 8.40 3.26 -3.53
C LEU A 192 8.88 2.02 -4.29
N LEU A 193 9.92 2.17 -5.09
CA LEU A 193 10.68 1.07 -5.69
C LEU A 193 12.12 1.15 -5.20
N ALA A 194 12.69 0.04 -4.72
CA ALA A 194 14.08 0.01 -4.30
C ALA A 194 14.99 0.50 -5.45
N ASP A 195 15.92 1.41 -5.17
CA ASP A 195 16.79 1.97 -6.21
C ASP A 195 17.62 0.89 -6.89
N ARG A 196 18.02 -0.12 -6.11
CA ARG A 196 18.89 -1.23 -6.51
C ARG A 196 18.32 -2.57 -6.04
N ILE A 197 18.80 -3.64 -6.66
CA ILE A 197 18.56 -5.02 -6.23
C ILE A 197 19.23 -5.21 -4.88
N ILE A 198 18.44 -5.59 -3.88
CA ILE A 198 18.91 -5.72 -2.49
C ILE A 198 19.38 -7.13 -2.13
N THR A 199 18.97 -8.14 -2.89
CA THR A 199 19.35 -9.56 -2.70
C THR A 199 19.05 -10.35 -3.98
N MET A 200 19.65 -11.54 -4.11
CA MET A 200 19.30 -12.52 -5.14
C MET A 200 18.68 -13.73 -4.46
N LYS A 201 17.49 -14.14 -4.91
CA LYS A 201 16.73 -15.24 -4.30
C LYS A 201 15.88 -15.97 -5.34
N PRO A 202 15.71 -17.30 -5.20
CA PRO A 202 14.64 -18.03 -5.87
C PRO A 202 13.28 -17.37 -5.62
N TYR A 203 12.51 -17.17 -6.69
CA TYR A 203 11.13 -16.67 -6.61
C TYR A 203 10.26 -17.65 -5.81
N ASP A 204 10.36 -18.93 -6.18
CA ASP A 204 9.69 -20.02 -5.50
C ASP A 204 10.52 -21.30 -5.63
N ALA A 205 10.62 -22.06 -4.55
CA ALA A 205 11.36 -23.31 -4.57
C ALA A 205 10.61 -24.40 -5.33
N LYS A 206 11.31 -25.46 -5.71
CA LYS A 206 10.72 -26.68 -6.27
C LYS A 206 9.72 -27.27 -5.31
N GLU A 207 8.62 -27.84 -5.79
CA GLU A 207 7.57 -28.41 -4.94
C GLU A 207 7.56 -29.96 -4.97
N PRO A 208 8.53 -30.68 -4.37
CA PRO A 208 8.57 -32.15 -4.37
C PRO A 208 7.25 -32.77 -3.90
N GLY A 209 6.65 -33.59 -4.76
CA GLY A 209 5.37 -34.24 -4.51
C GLY A 209 4.15 -33.39 -4.90
N ASN A 210 4.34 -32.28 -5.61
CA ASN A 210 3.23 -31.61 -6.27
C ASN A 210 2.70 -32.52 -7.40
N THR A 211 1.56 -33.16 -7.12
CA THR A 211 0.87 -34.08 -8.05
C THR A 211 -0.06 -33.33 -9.03
N GLY A 212 -0.04 -32.00 -9.01
CA GLY A 212 -0.88 -31.14 -9.82
C GLY A 212 -0.42 -31.04 -11.28
N GLY A 213 -1.38 -31.18 -12.19
CA GLY A 213 -1.34 -30.61 -13.54
C GLY A 213 -0.25 -31.13 -14.47
N ASP A 214 0.81 -30.33 -14.62
CA ASP A 214 1.84 -30.45 -15.66
C ASP A 214 3.19 -30.99 -15.16
N GLY A 215 3.33 -31.20 -13.85
CA GLY A 215 4.54 -31.75 -13.23
C GLY A 215 5.74 -30.79 -13.19
N PHE A 216 5.64 -29.59 -13.77
CA PHE A 216 6.78 -28.67 -13.81
C PHE A 216 7.09 -28.05 -12.45
N ARG A 217 6.08 -27.85 -11.60
CA ARG A 217 6.27 -27.30 -10.25
C ARG A 217 7.14 -28.20 -9.36
N ASP A 218 7.09 -29.52 -9.57
CA ASP A 218 7.91 -30.51 -8.86
C ASP A 218 9.41 -30.27 -9.07
N ASP A 219 9.79 -29.92 -10.30
CA ASP A 219 11.19 -29.78 -10.72
C ASP A 219 11.69 -28.33 -10.72
N TYR A 220 10.78 -27.35 -10.84
CA TYR A 220 11.14 -25.97 -11.17
C TYR A 220 10.52 -24.89 -10.26
N GLY A 221 9.57 -25.26 -9.41
CA GLY A 221 8.81 -24.35 -8.54
C GLY A 221 7.58 -23.75 -9.23
N SER A 222 6.83 -22.93 -8.48
CA SER A 222 5.59 -22.30 -8.95
C SER A 222 5.81 -20.85 -9.38
N ASN A 223 5.14 -20.44 -10.45
CA ASN A 223 5.04 -19.02 -10.83
C ASN A 223 3.88 -18.28 -10.15
N TYR A 224 3.10 -18.96 -9.31
CA TYR A 224 1.97 -18.35 -8.64
C TYR A 224 2.44 -17.45 -7.48
N TRP A 225 2.24 -16.13 -7.62
CA TRP A 225 2.64 -15.15 -6.60
C TRP A 225 2.04 -15.44 -5.23
N GLY A 226 0.76 -15.80 -5.16
CA GLY A 226 -0.03 -15.83 -3.91
C GLY A 226 0.55 -16.72 -2.80
N ASN A 227 1.26 -17.78 -3.16
CA ASN A 227 1.96 -18.67 -2.21
C ASN A 227 3.46 -18.83 -2.53
N SER A 228 4.03 -17.94 -3.34
CA SER A 228 5.46 -17.98 -3.64
C SER A 228 6.29 -17.72 -2.39
N ASN A 229 7.41 -18.44 -2.24
CA ASN A 229 8.30 -18.25 -1.11
C ASN A 229 8.79 -16.79 -0.99
N ILE A 230 9.10 -16.11 -2.10
CA ILE A 230 9.56 -14.72 -2.02
C ILE A 230 8.50 -13.78 -1.45
N ARG A 231 7.21 -13.98 -1.76
CA ARG A 231 6.09 -13.21 -1.21
C ARG A 231 5.95 -13.43 0.29
N GLU A 232 6.00 -14.69 0.71
CA GLU A 232 5.90 -15.09 2.12
C GLU A 232 7.04 -14.49 2.95
N TRP A 233 8.25 -14.45 2.39
CA TRP A 233 9.40 -13.79 3.00
C TRP A 233 9.22 -12.27 3.09
N LEU A 234 8.84 -11.61 1.98
CA LEU A 234 8.66 -10.15 1.93
C LEU A 234 7.60 -9.65 2.93
N ASN A 235 6.56 -10.44 3.19
CA ASN A 235 5.42 -10.07 4.03
C ASN A 235 5.48 -10.65 5.45
N SER A 236 6.59 -11.29 5.83
CA SER A 236 6.76 -11.87 7.17
C SER A 236 7.52 -10.92 8.11
N ASN A 237 6.97 -10.72 9.31
CA ASN A 237 7.64 -10.08 10.45
C ASN A 237 8.06 -11.11 11.52
N GLU A 238 8.18 -12.38 11.13
CA GLU A 238 8.53 -13.48 12.03
C GLU A 238 10.00 -13.86 11.88
N ALA A 239 10.60 -14.32 12.99
CA ALA A 239 11.98 -14.85 12.98
C ALA A 239 12.12 -16.15 12.16
N THR A 240 11.00 -16.82 11.89
CA THR A 240 10.92 -17.99 11.01
C THR A 240 9.71 -17.82 10.13
N VAL A 241 9.92 -17.77 8.82
CA VAL A 241 8.84 -17.60 7.84
C VAL A 241 7.98 -18.86 7.79
N ALA A 242 6.67 -18.67 7.79
CA ALA A 242 5.71 -19.75 7.63
C ALA A 242 5.49 -20.02 6.13
N TRP A 243 6.19 -21.03 5.60
CA TRP A 243 6.05 -21.45 4.22
C TRP A 243 4.76 -22.26 4.02
N THR A 244 3.89 -21.87 3.09
CA THR A 244 2.64 -22.61 2.81
C THR A 244 2.83 -23.81 1.88
N THR A 245 3.92 -23.82 1.11
CA THR A 245 4.34 -24.94 0.25
C THR A 245 5.57 -25.63 0.88
N GLN A 246 6.72 -25.55 0.25
CA GLN A 246 8.00 -26.01 0.76
C GLN A 246 8.89 -24.83 1.14
N ALA A 247 9.87 -25.10 2.00
CA ALA A 247 10.91 -24.12 2.30
C ALA A 247 11.94 -24.03 1.14
N PRO A 248 12.49 -22.82 0.86
CA PRO A 248 13.55 -22.59 -0.12
C PRO A 248 14.93 -23.00 0.42
N ASN A 249 15.05 -24.26 0.79
CA ASN A 249 16.25 -24.89 1.32
C ASN A 249 17.11 -25.53 0.21
N ALA A 250 18.28 -26.05 0.58
CA ALA A 250 19.25 -26.60 -0.36
C ALA A 250 18.74 -27.77 -1.23
N ALA A 251 17.69 -28.48 -0.80
CA ALA A 251 17.09 -29.56 -1.59
C ALA A 251 16.11 -29.03 -2.65
N ASN A 252 15.49 -27.88 -2.38
CA ASN A 252 14.36 -27.38 -3.17
C ASN A 252 14.73 -26.19 -4.06
N VAL A 253 15.95 -25.63 -3.98
CA VAL A 253 16.38 -24.56 -4.88
C VAL A 253 17.23 -25.09 -6.03
N TRP A 254 17.67 -24.18 -6.91
CA TRP A 254 18.57 -24.51 -8.00
C TRP A 254 19.93 -24.99 -7.51
N PHE A 255 20.38 -26.12 -8.07
CA PHE A 255 21.73 -26.62 -7.89
C PHE A 255 22.60 -26.18 -9.06
N HIS A 256 23.54 -25.28 -8.81
CA HIS A 256 24.50 -24.84 -9.82
C HIS A 256 25.83 -25.59 -9.63
N ALA A 257 26.06 -26.60 -10.47
CA ALA A 257 27.26 -27.44 -10.36
C ALA A 257 28.59 -26.65 -10.34
N PRO A 258 28.77 -25.57 -11.14
CA PRO A 258 29.97 -24.72 -11.05
C PRO A 258 30.11 -23.96 -9.73
N SER A 259 29.02 -23.56 -9.07
CA SER A 259 29.04 -22.99 -7.71
C SER A 259 29.20 -24.07 -6.63
N GLY A 260 29.15 -25.35 -6.98
CA GLY A 260 29.35 -26.45 -6.05
C GLY A 260 28.20 -26.71 -5.09
N GLY A 261 27.00 -26.15 -5.33
CA GLY A 261 25.90 -26.27 -4.39
C GLY A 261 24.58 -25.64 -4.81
N ALA A 262 23.65 -25.67 -3.85
CA ALA A 262 22.39 -24.93 -3.90
C ALA A 262 22.66 -23.43 -3.88
N VAL A 263 21.97 -22.68 -4.75
CA VAL A 263 22.18 -21.25 -4.90
C VAL A 263 21.15 -20.45 -4.11
N ASN A 264 21.64 -19.54 -3.27
CA ASN A 264 20.85 -18.52 -2.55
C ASN A 264 19.61 -19.06 -1.83
N THR A 265 19.80 -20.10 -1.01
CA THR A 265 18.78 -20.59 -0.06
C THR A 265 18.48 -19.55 0.99
N TYR A 266 17.24 -19.48 1.47
CA TYR A 266 16.83 -18.49 2.47
C TYR A 266 15.78 -19.03 3.46
N ASP A 267 15.70 -20.36 3.62
CA ASP A 267 14.75 -21.01 4.51
C ASP A 267 14.97 -20.69 6.00
N THR A 268 16.20 -20.31 6.37
CA THR A 268 16.57 -19.94 7.74
C THR A 268 16.57 -18.43 7.99
N GLU A 269 16.35 -17.61 6.96
CA GLU A 269 16.30 -16.16 7.13
C GLU A 269 15.01 -15.74 7.83
N ALA A 270 15.11 -14.71 8.68
CA ALA A 270 13.93 -14.04 9.20
C ALA A 270 13.17 -13.34 8.07
N GLY A 271 11.87 -13.13 8.26
CA GLY A 271 11.04 -12.42 7.30
C GLY A 271 11.54 -10.99 7.05
N PHE A 272 11.35 -10.47 5.84
CA PHE A 272 11.89 -9.17 5.43
C PHE A 272 11.48 -8.02 6.37
N LEU A 273 10.24 -8.02 6.86
CA LEU A 273 9.70 -6.98 7.74
C LEU A 273 10.37 -6.94 9.11
N THR A 274 11.14 -7.98 9.49
CA THR A 274 11.95 -7.94 10.72
C THR A 274 13.08 -6.91 10.64
N ASN A 275 13.46 -6.46 9.44
CA ASN A 275 14.42 -5.38 9.25
C ASN A 275 13.84 -3.97 9.49
N LEU A 276 12.52 -3.86 9.70
CA LEU A 276 11.81 -2.61 9.91
C LEU A 276 11.36 -2.49 11.36
N THR A 277 11.42 -1.28 11.91
CA THR A 277 10.86 -0.98 13.24
C THR A 277 9.33 -1.11 13.25
N ALA A 278 8.72 -1.18 14.43
CA ALA A 278 7.26 -1.24 14.54
C ALA A 278 6.59 0.04 14.00
N GLU A 279 7.23 1.18 14.24
CA GLU A 279 6.81 2.50 13.77
C GLU A 279 6.88 2.58 12.25
N GLU A 280 7.95 2.08 11.61
CA GLU A 280 8.07 2.04 10.14
C GLU A 280 7.02 1.13 9.51
N ARG A 281 6.83 -0.09 10.05
CA ARG A 281 5.81 -1.03 9.52
C ARG A 281 4.41 -0.45 9.58
N ALA A 282 4.09 0.34 10.60
CA ALA A 282 2.78 0.99 10.72
C ALA A 282 2.50 2.03 9.62
N GLN A 283 3.53 2.47 8.88
CA GLN A 283 3.38 3.43 7.78
C GLN A 283 3.24 2.77 6.42
N ILE A 284 3.57 1.49 6.31
CA ILE A 284 3.36 0.71 5.09
C ILE A 284 1.86 0.47 4.95
N VAL A 285 1.36 0.67 3.74
CA VAL A 285 -0.06 0.48 3.42
C VAL A 285 -0.26 -0.92 2.85
N ASP A 286 -1.23 -1.64 3.38
CA ASP A 286 -1.69 -2.90 2.81
C ASP A 286 -2.37 -2.62 1.47
N VAL A 287 -1.87 -3.24 0.40
CA VAL A 287 -2.36 -3.00 -0.95
C VAL A 287 -2.88 -4.30 -1.55
N THR A 288 -4.04 -4.22 -2.19
CA THR A 288 -4.52 -5.32 -3.02
C THR A 288 -3.78 -5.25 -4.37
N HIS A 289 -3.26 -6.35 -4.86
CA HIS A 289 -2.54 -6.38 -6.12
C HIS A 289 -3.25 -7.33 -7.07
N ARG A 290 -3.46 -6.88 -8.30
CA ARG A 290 -3.84 -7.75 -9.41
C ARG A 290 -2.58 -8.33 -10.01
N THR A 291 -2.33 -9.61 -9.80
CA THR A 291 -1.15 -10.29 -10.32
C THR A 291 -1.55 -11.25 -11.41
N ILE A 292 -0.89 -11.19 -12.56
CA ILE A 292 -1.13 -12.09 -13.69
C ILE A 292 -0.85 -13.53 -13.28
N VAL A 293 -1.70 -14.45 -13.73
CA VAL A 293 -1.62 -15.87 -13.36
C VAL A 293 -1.59 -16.82 -14.54
N TYR A 294 -1.05 -18.01 -14.28
CA TYR A 294 -1.27 -19.17 -15.14
C TYR A 294 -2.62 -19.83 -14.81
N ASN A 295 -3.66 -19.34 -15.50
CA ASN A 295 -5.05 -19.71 -15.21
C ASN A 295 -5.32 -21.22 -15.19
N ALA A 296 -4.65 -22.01 -16.04
CA ALA A 296 -4.96 -23.43 -16.18
C ALA A 296 -4.79 -24.24 -14.88
N LEU A 297 -3.89 -23.83 -13.98
CA LEU A 297 -3.68 -24.50 -12.69
C LEU A 297 -4.07 -23.64 -11.49
N ASP A 298 -3.92 -22.32 -11.57
CA ASP A 298 -4.15 -21.44 -10.42
C ASP A 298 -5.57 -20.85 -10.38
N GLY A 299 -6.33 -21.00 -11.47
CA GLY A 299 -7.56 -20.26 -11.71
C GLY A 299 -7.31 -18.76 -11.84
N HIS A 300 -8.37 -17.97 -11.77
CA HIS A 300 -8.30 -16.51 -11.82
C HIS A 300 -9.50 -15.90 -11.09
N ASP A 301 -9.31 -14.67 -10.60
CA ASP A 301 -10.37 -13.88 -9.98
C ASP A 301 -11.03 -13.00 -11.04
N GLY A 302 -10.28 -12.49 -12.01
CA GLY A 302 -10.82 -11.65 -13.09
C GLY A 302 -9.99 -11.74 -14.36
N GLY A 303 -10.34 -10.92 -15.36
CA GLY A 303 -9.75 -10.96 -16.69
C GLY A 303 -10.40 -12.00 -17.60
N ASP A 304 -10.19 -11.83 -18.91
CA ASP A 304 -10.91 -12.57 -19.95
C ASP A 304 -9.98 -13.38 -20.87
N ALA A 305 -8.67 -13.18 -20.76
CA ALA A 305 -7.68 -13.81 -21.63
C ALA A 305 -6.35 -14.07 -20.92
N ALA A 306 -5.53 -14.95 -21.48
CA ALA A 306 -4.13 -15.05 -21.08
C ALA A 306 -3.39 -13.72 -21.36
N HIS A 307 -2.47 -13.35 -20.48
CA HIS A 307 -1.50 -12.32 -20.83
C HIS A 307 -0.67 -12.78 -22.04
N GLY A 308 -0.18 -11.83 -22.79
CA GLY A 308 0.52 -12.05 -24.04
C GLY A 308 1.67 -11.06 -24.08
N TYR A 309 2.75 -11.45 -24.76
CA TYR A 309 4.02 -10.78 -24.58
C TYR A 309 4.79 -10.69 -25.91
N ASN A 310 5.44 -9.55 -26.16
CA ASN A 310 6.43 -9.40 -27.23
C ASN A 310 7.80 -9.15 -26.59
N SER A 311 8.89 -9.67 -27.18
CA SER A 311 10.23 -9.60 -26.59
C SER A 311 10.89 -8.21 -26.63
N THR A 312 10.13 -7.12 -26.58
CA THR A 312 10.59 -5.74 -26.80
C THR A 312 10.15 -4.80 -25.67
N GLY A 313 11.09 -4.30 -24.87
CA GLY A 313 10.82 -3.32 -23.78
C GLY A 313 10.08 -3.90 -22.55
N VAL A 314 9.77 -3.04 -21.58
CA VAL A 314 8.67 -3.25 -20.60
C VAL A 314 7.38 -2.60 -21.10
N ASP A 315 7.43 -1.93 -22.25
CA ASP A 315 6.30 -1.34 -22.94
C ASP A 315 5.14 -2.34 -23.17
N GLU A 316 4.15 -2.27 -22.30
CA GLU A 316 2.84 -2.91 -22.45
C GLU A 316 1.93 -2.11 -23.41
N SER A 317 2.44 -1.02 -24.01
CA SER A 317 1.74 -0.16 -24.96
C SER A 317 2.36 -0.19 -26.36
N VAL A 318 1.53 0.01 -27.38
CA VAL A 318 1.92 0.23 -28.78
C VAL A 318 2.54 -0.96 -29.53
N SER A 319 1.64 -1.89 -29.90
CA SER A 319 1.45 -2.48 -31.26
C SER A 319 1.15 -3.99 -31.31
N VAL A 320 0.33 -4.52 -30.40
CA VAL A 320 -0.37 -5.80 -30.58
C VAL A 320 -1.88 -5.56 -30.55
N ALA A 321 -2.58 -5.84 -31.65
CA ALA A 321 -4.04 -5.76 -31.70
C ALA A 321 -4.65 -7.17 -31.64
N PRO A 322 -5.89 -7.37 -31.14
CA PRO A 322 -6.55 -6.84 -29.96
C PRO A 322 -6.06 -7.55 -28.67
N GLY A 323 -5.62 -6.85 -27.62
CA GLY A 323 -5.30 -5.41 -27.55
C GLY A 323 -5.06 -4.91 -26.11
N ASN A 324 -3.84 -4.50 -25.77
CA ASN A 324 -3.42 -3.90 -24.46
C ASN A 324 -3.65 -4.79 -23.22
N ASN A 325 -3.16 -6.02 -23.25
CA ASN A 325 -3.71 -7.13 -22.48
C ASN A 325 -3.29 -7.25 -21.01
N TYR A 326 -2.47 -6.35 -20.44
CA TYR A 326 -2.26 -6.32 -18.98
C TYR A 326 -3.62 -6.15 -18.25
N ASN A 327 -4.42 -5.18 -18.69
CA ASN A 327 -5.72 -4.85 -18.06
C ASN A 327 -6.82 -5.88 -18.32
N THR A 328 -6.64 -6.79 -19.29
CA THR A 328 -7.61 -7.84 -19.62
C THR A 328 -7.09 -9.24 -19.29
N ALA A 329 -5.85 -9.36 -18.83
CA ALA A 329 -5.21 -10.63 -18.50
C ALA A 329 -5.90 -11.26 -17.30
N TRP A 330 -5.92 -12.59 -17.27
CA TRP A 330 -6.27 -13.33 -16.08
C TRP A 330 -5.36 -12.95 -14.92
N TYR A 331 -5.98 -12.56 -13.81
CA TYR A 331 -5.28 -12.16 -12.59
C TYR A 331 -5.91 -12.79 -11.36
N LYS A 332 -5.14 -12.82 -10.27
CA LYS A 332 -5.65 -13.06 -8.92
C LYS A 332 -5.24 -11.92 -7.99
N ASN A 333 -6.08 -11.67 -7.00
CA ASN A 333 -5.85 -10.63 -6.01
C ASN A 333 -5.03 -11.18 -4.84
N THR A 334 -4.01 -10.44 -4.43
CA THR A 334 -3.26 -10.67 -3.18
C THR A 334 -3.22 -9.39 -2.38
N ILE A 335 -3.23 -9.48 -1.05
CA ILE A 335 -2.95 -8.31 -0.20
C ILE A 335 -1.51 -8.39 0.25
N ASP A 336 -0.73 -7.36 -0.05
CA ASP A 336 0.69 -7.30 0.24
C ASP A 336 1.06 -5.97 0.90
N THR A 337 2.01 -6.01 1.83
CA THR A 337 2.68 -4.84 2.43
C THR A 337 3.91 -4.47 1.60
N VAL A 338 4.72 -5.47 1.29
CA VAL A 338 5.92 -5.37 0.45
C VAL A 338 5.79 -6.40 -0.65
N PHE A 339 6.06 -5.98 -1.88
CA PHE A 339 5.91 -6.78 -3.09
C PHE A 339 7.09 -6.55 -4.03
N ILE A 340 7.13 -7.25 -5.14
CA ILE A 340 7.98 -6.91 -6.29
C ILE A 340 7.07 -6.40 -7.40
N SER A 341 7.53 -5.43 -8.19
CA SER A 341 6.67 -4.75 -9.16
C SER A 341 6.10 -5.71 -10.22
N SER A 342 4.90 -5.39 -10.68
CA SER A 342 4.28 -5.94 -11.89
C SER A 342 4.85 -5.33 -13.15
N LEU A 343 4.53 -5.96 -14.29
CA LEU A 343 4.75 -5.39 -15.61
C LEU A 343 4.01 -4.06 -15.78
N GLY A 344 2.75 -3.97 -15.34
CA GLY A 344 1.96 -2.73 -15.45
C GLY A 344 2.56 -1.57 -14.65
N GLU A 345 2.95 -1.79 -13.39
CA GLU A 345 3.59 -0.75 -12.57
C GLU A 345 4.92 -0.28 -13.17
N LEU A 346 5.71 -1.20 -13.73
CA LEU A 346 6.98 -0.84 -14.37
C LEU A 346 6.75 -0.09 -15.69
N ALA A 347 5.80 -0.52 -16.52
CA ALA A 347 5.46 0.14 -17.77
C ALA A 347 4.91 1.56 -17.55
N ASP A 348 3.98 1.73 -16.61
CA ASP A 348 3.30 3.01 -16.40
C ASP A 348 4.15 4.03 -15.63
N TYR A 349 5.02 3.57 -14.72
CA TYR A 349 5.69 4.45 -13.75
C TYR A 349 7.22 4.46 -13.83
N VAL A 350 7.82 3.56 -14.62
CA VAL A 350 9.28 3.42 -14.70
C VAL A 350 9.80 3.58 -16.13
N ASP A 351 9.37 2.71 -17.06
CA ASP A 351 9.85 2.66 -18.45
C ASP A 351 9.63 4.00 -19.15
N GLY A 352 10.72 4.65 -19.60
CA GLY A 352 10.67 5.95 -20.28
C GLY A 352 10.17 7.14 -19.44
N VAL A 353 9.75 6.90 -18.20
CA VAL A 353 9.30 7.94 -17.23
C VAL A 353 10.47 8.40 -16.37
N LEU A 354 11.32 7.46 -15.94
CA LEU A 354 12.45 7.70 -15.06
C LEU A 354 13.78 7.36 -15.74
N VAL A 355 14.83 8.09 -15.40
CA VAL A 355 16.20 7.83 -15.87
C VAL A 355 17.15 7.71 -14.68
N HIS A 356 18.17 6.87 -14.83
CA HIS A 356 19.26 6.82 -13.85
C HIS A 356 20.07 8.12 -13.87
N PRO A 357 20.24 8.81 -12.73
CA PRO A 357 21.01 10.06 -12.68
C PRO A 357 22.47 9.91 -13.13
N SER A 358 23.04 8.70 -13.03
CA SER A 358 24.46 8.43 -13.27
C SER A 358 24.79 7.87 -14.65
N THR A 359 23.81 7.36 -15.40
CA THR A 359 24.08 6.60 -16.63
C THR A 359 23.22 6.98 -17.84
N GLU A 360 22.24 7.89 -17.69
CA GLU A 360 21.24 8.24 -18.73
C GLU A 360 20.47 7.03 -19.31
N THR A 361 20.61 5.85 -18.68
CA THR A 361 19.89 4.64 -19.06
C THR A 361 18.51 4.63 -18.41
N ASP A 362 17.63 3.84 -19.01
CA ASP A 362 16.30 3.56 -18.50
C ASP A 362 16.34 3.02 -17.06
N TYR A 363 15.47 3.55 -16.19
CA TYR A 363 15.47 3.23 -14.76
C TYR A 363 14.98 1.81 -14.45
N GLN A 364 14.35 1.15 -15.42
CA GLN A 364 14.02 -0.27 -15.32
C GLN A 364 15.26 -1.16 -15.32
N ILE A 365 16.40 -0.71 -15.87
CA ILE A 365 17.65 -1.44 -15.74
C ILE A 365 18.13 -1.33 -14.28
N ALA A 366 18.32 -2.47 -13.62
CA ALA A 366 18.67 -2.52 -12.21
C ALA A 366 20.11 -3.00 -11.98
N TYR A 367 20.70 -2.50 -10.90
CA TYR A 367 22.06 -2.81 -10.45
C TYR A 367 22.01 -3.33 -9.01
N THR A 368 23.01 -4.11 -8.61
CA THR A 368 23.06 -4.71 -7.26
C THR A 368 23.66 -3.76 -6.23
N THR A 369 23.16 -3.83 -5.00
CA THR A 369 23.88 -3.30 -3.83
C THR A 369 25.10 -4.16 -3.52
N GLN A 370 26.03 -3.66 -2.70
CA GLN A 370 27.16 -4.49 -2.26
C GLN A 370 26.68 -5.66 -1.41
N GLN A 371 25.69 -5.42 -0.56
CA GLN A 371 25.11 -6.38 0.37
C GLN A 371 24.43 -7.54 -0.37
N ALA A 372 23.75 -7.26 -1.49
CA ALA A 372 23.19 -8.29 -2.36
C ALA A 372 24.27 -9.24 -2.86
N ARG A 373 25.39 -8.70 -3.36
CA ARG A 373 26.53 -9.48 -3.85
C ARG A 373 27.21 -10.26 -2.74
N ASP A 374 27.41 -9.63 -1.59
CA ASP A 374 28.05 -10.24 -0.43
C ASP A 374 27.24 -11.42 0.12
N GLN A 375 25.92 -11.32 0.12
CA GLN A 375 25.02 -12.40 0.59
C GLN A 375 24.96 -13.58 -0.36
N SER A 376 25.20 -13.35 -1.65
CA SER A 376 25.04 -14.41 -2.64
C SER A 376 26.16 -15.42 -2.61
N ASN A 377 25.83 -16.67 -2.85
CA ASN A 377 26.80 -17.73 -3.10
C ASN A 377 26.94 -18.08 -4.60
N TYR A 378 26.34 -17.28 -5.49
CA TYR A 378 26.43 -17.49 -6.93
C TYR A 378 27.65 -16.78 -7.54
N VAL A 379 28.57 -17.55 -8.13
CA VAL A 379 29.83 -17.03 -8.66
C VAL A 379 29.63 -16.18 -9.94
N GLY A 380 28.49 -16.35 -10.62
CA GLY A 380 28.16 -15.60 -11.83
C GLY A 380 27.53 -14.23 -11.58
N ASP A 381 27.37 -13.81 -10.32
CA ASP A 381 26.81 -12.51 -10.00
C ASP A 381 27.68 -11.35 -10.48
N PRO A 382 27.07 -10.16 -10.69
CA PRO A 382 27.81 -8.96 -11.03
C PRO A 382 28.96 -8.73 -10.06
N ALA A 383 30.18 -8.48 -10.56
CA ALA A 383 31.33 -8.20 -9.71
C ALA A 383 31.31 -6.79 -9.09
N ASN A 384 30.41 -5.93 -9.55
CA ASN A 384 30.34 -4.52 -9.17
C ASN A 384 28.93 -3.97 -9.37
N ASP A 385 28.76 -2.73 -8.94
CA ASP A 385 27.50 -2.02 -8.90
C ASP A 385 27.18 -1.23 -10.18
N SER A 386 27.98 -1.43 -11.24
CA SER A 386 27.84 -0.83 -12.57
C SER A 386 27.46 -1.86 -13.65
N THR A 387 27.39 -3.14 -13.29
CA THR A 387 26.96 -4.23 -14.16
C THR A 387 25.51 -4.57 -13.82
N ALA A 388 24.61 -4.44 -14.79
CA ALA A 388 23.19 -4.66 -14.59
C ALA A 388 22.88 -6.14 -14.33
N LEU A 389 21.87 -6.39 -13.50
CA LEU A 389 21.35 -7.71 -13.21
C LEU A 389 19.85 -7.74 -13.50
N TYR A 390 19.40 -8.90 -13.97
CA TYR A 390 17.99 -9.15 -14.19
C TYR A 390 17.27 -9.42 -12.87
N TYR A 391 15.99 -9.07 -12.78
CA TYR A 391 15.23 -9.18 -11.52
C TYR A 391 13.81 -9.64 -11.76
N TRP A 392 13.23 -10.30 -10.76
CA TRP A 392 11.88 -10.83 -10.79
C TRP A 392 10.83 -9.73 -10.88
N THR A 393 9.74 -10.03 -11.59
CA THR A 393 8.46 -9.33 -11.44
C THR A 393 7.45 -10.26 -10.77
N ARG A 394 6.34 -9.73 -10.26
CA ARG A 394 5.29 -10.56 -9.64
C ARG A 394 4.44 -11.34 -10.65
N ASP A 395 4.47 -10.97 -11.93
CA ASP A 395 3.52 -11.49 -12.93
C ASP A 395 3.97 -12.82 -13.56
N ALA A 396 3.06 -13.79 -13.57
CA ALA A 396 3.27 -15.09 -14.20
C ALA A 396 3.48 -15.00 -15.71
N ASP A 397 4.29 -15.91 -16.25
CA ASP A 397 4.13 -16.29 -17.65
C ASP A 397 2.88 -17.20 -17.75
N PRO A 398 1.87 -16.83 -18.54
CA PRO A 398 0.62 -17.59 -18.64
C PRO A 398 0.75 -18.84 -19.54
N ALA A 399 1.95 -19.20 -20.01
CA ALA A 399 2.18 -20.41 -20.79
C ALA A 399 2.65 -21.62 -19.96
N PHE A 400 3.32 -21.39 -18.82
CA PHE A 400 3.95 -22.45 -18.03
C PHE A 400 3.82 -22.19 -16.53
N SER A 401 3.46 -23.21 -15.75
CA SER A 401 3.20 -23.11 -14.29
C SER A 401 4.41 -22.80 -13.40
N CYS A 402 5.60 -22.73 -13.99
CA CYS A 402 6.90 -22.55 -13.34
C CYS A 402 7.74 -21.45 -14.01
N SER A 403 7.14 -20.66 -14.88
CA SER A 403 7.81 -19.57 -15.58
C SER A 403 7.24 -18.23 -15.16
N ILE A 404 8.11 -17.31 -14.79
CA ILE A 404 7.76 -15.97 -14.29
C ILE A 404 8.31 -14.92 -15.26
N ARG A 405 7.62 -13.78 -15.35
CA ARG A 405 8.13 -12.63 -16.08
C ARG A 405 9.23 -11.95 -15.26
N TYR A 406 10.27 -11.50 -15.93
CA TYR A 406 11.38 -10.82 -15.29
C TYR A 406 11.91 -9.71 -16.20
N VAL A 407 12.57 -8.70 -15.63
CA VAL A 407 13.25 -7.65 -16.42
C VAL A 407 14.69 -8.08 -16.62
N SER A 408 15.13 -8.18 -17.87
CA SER A 408 16.48 -8.54 -18.24
C SER A 408 17.50 -7.44 -17.91
N SER A 409 18.79 -7.77 -17.91
CA SER A 409 19.86 -6.77 -17.71
C SER A 409 19.91 -5.70 -18.81
N GLY A 410 19.26 -5.93 -19.95
CA GLY A 410 19.08 -4.94 -21.02
C GLY A 410 17.80 -4.10 -20.90
N GLY A 411 17.01 -4.29 -19.84
CA GLY A 411 15.76 -3.56 -19.59
C GLY A 411 14.52 -4.16 -20.28
N ALA A 412 14.67 -5.09 -21.22
CA ALA A 412 13.51 -5.77 -21.81
C ALA A 412 12.93 -6.80 -20.85
N VAL A 413 11.60 -6.99 -20.87
CA VAL A 413 10.96 -8.12 -20.19
C VAL A 413 11.42 -9.44 -20.82
N ASN A 414 11.34 -10.54 -20.10
CA ASN A 414 11.52 -11.88 -20.64
C ASN A 414 10.77 -12.89 -19.75
N SER A 415 10.89 -14.19 -20.07
CA SER A 415 10.35 -15.29 -19.30
C SER A 415 11.48 -16.18 -18.79
N SER A 416 11.40 -16.60 -17.53
CA SER A 416 12.47 -17.37 -16.88
C SER A 416 12.75 -18.73 -17.51
N GLY A 417 11.81 -19.27 -18.29
CA GLY A 417 12.00 -20.52 -19.02
C GLY A 417 12.09 -21.72 -18.07
N ASN A 418 11.03 -21.93 -17.28
CA ASN A 418 10.91 -22.98 -16.27
C ASN A 418 11.93 -22.83 -15.12
N GLY A 419 11.99 -21.64 -14.52
CA GLY A 419 13.12 -21.20 -13.72
C GLY A 419 12.79 -20.44 -12.42
N THR A 420 11.59 -20.57 -11.84
CA THR A 420 11.26 -19.83 -10.60
C THR A 420 12.17 -20.20 -9.41
N HIS A 421 12.69 -21.42 -9.39
CA HIS A 421 13.68 -21.90 -8.42
C HIS A 421 15.13 -21.37 -8.62
N TYR A 422 15.40 -20.57 -9.65
CA TYR A 422 16.71 -20.01 -9.91
C TYR A 422 17.10 -18.94 -8.88
N GLY A 423 18.25 -19.14 -8.24
CA GLY A 423 18.72 -18.27 -7.16
C GLY A 423 19.55 -17.08 -7.61
N ASP A 424 19.92 -16.98 -8.88
CA ASP A 424 20.80 -15.94 -9.46
C ASP A 424 20.05 -14.71 -9.97
N VAL A 425 18.80 -14.52 -9.53
CA VAL A 425 17.92 -13.46 -10.00
C VAL A 425 17.64 -12.46 -8.89
N GLY A 426 17.69 -11.17 -9.25
CA GLY A 426 17.55 -10.09 -8.30
C GLY A 426 16.14 -9.92 -7.74
N VAL A 427 16.07 -9.45 -6.50
CA VAL A 427 14.87 -8.97 -5.83
C VAL A 427 14.94 -7.45 -5.67
N ARG A 428 14.01 -6.76 -6.30
CA ARG A 428 13.85 -5.30 -6.25
C ARG A 428 12.48 -4.98 -5.66
N PRO A 429 12.36 -4.86 -4.33
CA PRO A 429 11.07 -4.71 -3.67
C PRO A 429 10.46 -3.33 -3.94
N ALA A 430 9.15 -3.27 -3.75
CA ALA A 430 8.31 -2.09 -3.79
C ALA A 430 7.31 -2.11 -2.63
N LEU A 431 6.86 -0.92 -2.21
CA LEU A 431 5.84 -0.76 -1.17
C LEU A 431 5.12 0.59 -1.31
N TYR A 432 3.93 0.70 -0.74
CA TYR A 432 3.26 1.99 -0.55
C TYR A 432 3.53 2.53 0.85
N LEU A 433 4.07 3.74 0.92
CA LEU A 433 4.40 4.42 2.18
C LEU A 433 3.48 5.62 2.40
N SER A 434 2.85 5.70 3.58
CA SER A 434 2.08 6.89 3.96
C SER A 434 2.97 8.13 4.02
N SER A 435 2.49 9.23 3.43
CA SER A 435 3.12 10.55 3.56
C SER A 435 2.55 11.39 4.71
N SER A 436 1.48 10.93 5.36
CA SER A 436 0.64 11.74 6.26
C SER A 436 1.26 12.05 7.63
N SER A 437 2.08 11.14 8.16
CA SER A 437 2.70 11.30 9.50
C SER A 437 4.19 11.65 9.41
N MET A 438 4.74 11.73 8.21
CA MET A 438 6.18 11.73 7.97
C MET A 438 6.82 13.10 8.32
N THR A 439 7.99 13.10 8.93
CA THR A 439 8.85 14.29 9.03
C THR A 439 10.18 14.02 8.33
N LEU A 440 10.52 14.84 7.34
CA LEU A 440 11.76 14.70 6.57
C LEU A 440 12.94 15.47 7.17
N GLY A 441 14.14 14.95 6.92
CA GLY A 441 15.40 15.64 7.11
C GLY A 441 15.62 16.77 6.09
N ALA A 442 16.82 17.36 6.15
CA ALA A 442 17.18 18.53 5.34
C ALA A 442 17.75 18.16 3.95
N GLU A 443 17.80 16.88 3.60
CA GLU A 443 18.31 16.42 2.31
C GLU A 443 17.40 16.85 1.16
N SER A 444 17.87 16.68 -0.08
CA SER A 444 17.16 17.19 -1.27
C SER A 444 16.34 16.14 -2.01
N GLY A 445 16.57 14.85 -1.76
CA GLY A 445 16.02 13.74 -2.53
C GLY A 445 16.47 13.68 -3.99
N ALA A 446 17.43 14.51 -4.43
CA ALA A 446 17.78 14.62 -5.85
C ALA A 446 18.64 13.43 -6.35
N THR A 447 19.45 12.84 -5.48
CA THR A 447 20.34 11.70 -5.79
C THR A 447 20.25 10.65 -4.70
N PRO A 448 20.69 9.39 -4.93
CA PRO A 448 20.72 8.37 -3.89
C PRO A 448 21.53 8.81 -2.65
N ALA A 449 22.64 9.53 -2.87
CA ALA A 449 23.50 10.05 -1.79
C ALA A 449 22.88 11.23 -1.01
N THR A 450 21.82 11.84 -1.54
CA THR A 450 21.08 12.93 -0.90
C THR A 450 19.61 12.58 -0.73
N ALA A 451 19.30 11.29 -0.62
CA ALA A 451 17.95 10.80 -0.37
C ALA A 451 17.37 11.45 0.88
N TYR A 452 16.08 11.79 0.84
CA TYR A 452 15.36 12.27 2.01
C TYR A 452 15.46 11.24 3.14
N THR A 453 15.85 11.69 4.33
CA THR A 453 15.78 10.85 5.53
C THR A 453 14.45 11.09 6.24
N ILE A 454 13.86 10.03 6.80
CA ILE A 454 12.69 10.16 7.66
C ILE A 454 13.18 10.26 9.10
N THR A 455 12.90 11.40 9.74
CA THR A 455 13.38 11.70 11.10
C THR A 455 12.37 11.31 12.18
N SER A 456 11.08 11.28 11.84
CA SER A 456 10.01 10.76 12.70
C SER A 456 8.73 10.47 11.91
N PHE A 457 7.84 9.69 12.54
CA PHE A 457 6.42 9.57 12.19
C PHE A 457 5.59 10.10 13.37
N ASN A 458 4.66 11.03 13.14
CA ASN A 458 3.92 11.78 14.16
C ASN A 458 2.46 11.33 14.32
#